data_AF-K1RQ87-F1
#
_entry.id   AF-K1RQ87-F1
#
_cell.length_a   1.000
_cell.length_b   1.000
_cell.length_c   1.000
_cell.angle_alpha   90.00
_cell.angle_beta   90.00
_cell.angle_gamma   90.00
#
_symmetry.space_group_name_H-M   'P 1'
#
loop_
_entity.id
_entity.type
_entity.pdbx_description
1 polymer ?
#
loop_
_entity_poly.entity_id
_entity_poly.type
_entity_poly.pdbx_seq_one_letter_code
_entity_poly.pdbx_strand_id
1 'polypeptide(L)'
;MLSFVPLNDNCEISQLTLTNGSSEDKKLSVFSYVEWCLWNADDDMKNFQRNLSTGEVEVQDSTIYHKTEYRERRNHYAIYSVNTKIDGFDTSRDAFLGAYRGADSPEAVENGKCTNSMASGWSPIASH
;
A
#
# COMPACT_ATOMS: atom_id res chain seq x y z
N MET A 1 -1.08 -15.08 -10.34
CA MET A 1 -0.42 -13.77 -10.36
C MET A 1 1.01 -14.00 -10.82
N LEU A 2 1.51 -13.17 -11.74
CA LEU A 2 2.90 -13.20 -12.18
C LEU A 2 3.61 -12.00 -11.55
N SER A 3 4.74 -12.24 -10.89
CA SER A 3 5.57 -11.19 -10.28
C SER A 3 6.99 -11.29 -10.84
N PHE A 4 7.52 -10.17 -11.31
CA PHE A 4 8.88 -10.11 -11.86
C PHE A 4 9.43 -8.68 -11.82
N VAL A 5 10.77 -8.57 -11.89
CA VAL A 5 11.48 -7.30 -12.08
C VAL A 5 11.93 -7.23 -13.54
N PRO A 6 11.52 -6.21 -14.33
CA PRO A 6 12.02 -6.03 -15.69
C PRO A 6 13.54 -5.81 -15.70
N LEU A 7 14.22 -6.25 -16.76
CA LEU A 7 15.69 -6.28 -16.82
C LEU A 7 16.36 -4.92 -16.57
N ASN A 8 15.70 -3.81 -16.93
CA ASN A 8 16.30 -2.47 -16.91
C ASN A 8 15.52 -1.47 -16.04
N ASP A 9 14.54 -1.93 -15.25
CA ASP A 9 13.69 -1.06 -14.44
C ASP A 9 13.78 -1.42 -12.95
N ASN A 10 13.85 -0.40 -12.10
CA ASN A 10 13.87 -0.56 -10.64
C ASN A 10 12.45 -0.66 -10.08
N CYS A 11 11.65 -1.58 -10.61
CA CYS A 11 10.29 -1.82 -10.15
C CYS A 11 9.94 -3.31 -10.16
N GLU A 12 9.10 -3.72 -9.21
CA GLU A 12 8.43 -5.00 -9.28
C GLU A 12 7.10 -4.82 -10.03
N ILE A 13 6.88 -5.64 -11.06
CA ILE A 13 5.61 -5.71 -11.77
C ILE A 13 4.82 -6.92 -11.28
N SER A 14 3.56 -6.66 -10.94
CA SER A 14 2.60 -7.64 -10.48
C SER A 14 1.43 -7.70 -11.47
N GLN A 15 1.34 -8.79 -12.25
CA GLN A 15 0.26 -9.02 -13.20
C GLN A 15 -0.80 -9.97 -12.60
N LEU A 16 -2.01 -9.44 -12.43
CA LEU A 16 -3.18 -10.17 -11.95
C LEU A 16 -4.15 -10.44 -13.10
N THR A 17 -4.53 -11.71 -13.27
CA THR A 17 -5.59 -12.14 -14.18
C THR A 17 -6.68 -12.81 -13.36
N LEU A 18 -7.91 -12.32 -13.47
CA LEU A 18 -9.09 -12.92 -12.84
C LEU A 18 -9.99 -13.51 -13.92
N THR A 19 -10.33 -14.79 -13.78
CA THR A 19 -11.19 -15.52 -14.72
C THR A 19 -12.36 -16.11 -13.95
N ASN A 20 -13.59 -15.79 -14.35
CA ASN A 20 -14.78 -16.46 -13.85
C ASN A 20 -14.94 -17.81 -14.57
N GLY A 21 -14.61 -18.90 -13.89
CA GLY A 21 -14.80 -20.27 -14.41
C GLY A 21 -16.19 -20.86 -14.18
N SER A 22 -17.13 -20.08 -13.64
CA SER A 22 -18.49 -20.52 -13.35
C SER A 22 -19.50 -20.01 -14.38
N SER A 23 -20.71 -20.57 -14.37
CA SER A 23 -21.83 -20.13 -15.23
C SER A 23 -22.61 -18.95 -14.65
N GLU A 24 -22.27 -18.48 -13.46
CA GLU A 24 -22.96 -17.39 -12.77
C GLU A 24 -22.15 -16.11 -12.80
N ASP A 25 -22.82 -14.96 -12.84
CA ASP A 25 -22.17 -13.65 -12.72
C ASP A 25 -21.49 -13.48 -11.36
N LYS A 26 -20.26 -12.94 -11.37
CA LYS A 26 -19.48 -12.62 -10.16
C LYS A 26 -19.20 -11.12 -10.12
N LYS A 27 -19.49 -10.51 -8.96
CA LYS A 27 -19.06 -9.15 -8.62
C LYS A 27 -17.96 -9.26 -7.58
N LEU A 28 -16.81 -8.67 -7.87
CA LEU A 28 -15.62 -8.76 -7.04
C LEU A 28 -15.13 -7.34 -6.74
N SER A 29 -14.70 -7.14 -5.50
CA SER A 29 -13.81 -6.04 -5.13
C SER A 29 -12.42 -6.65 -4.91
N VAL A 30 -11.39 -6.03 -5.50
CA VAL A 30 -10.01 -6.50 -5.39
C VAL A 30 -9.23 -5.48 -4.60
N PHE A 31 -8.63 -5.91 -3.50
CA PHE A 31 -7.80 -5.07 -2.66
C PHE A 31 -6.35 -5.44 -2.86
N SER A 32 -5.52 -4.43 -3.08
CA SER A 32 -4.07 -4.57 -3.13
C SER A 32 -3.46 -4.19 -1.77
N TYR A 33 -2.30 -4.74 -1.42
CA TYR A 33 -1.65 -4.41 -0.14
C TYR A 33 -0.14 -4.57 -0.22
N VAL A 34 0.58 -3.53 0.20
CA VAL A 34 2.00 -3.54 0.51
C VAL A 34 2.25 -2.67 1.73
N GLU A 35 3.11 -3.13 2.62
CA GLU A 35 3.54 -2.38 3.80
C GLU A 35 4.94 -1.81 3.58
N TRP A 36 5.10 -0.51 3.79
CA TRP A 36 6.37 0.16 3.55
C TRP A 36 7.30 0.01 4.75
N CYS A 37 8.54 -0.35 4.47
CA CYS A 37 9.65 -0.09 5.38
C CYS A 37 10.04 1.39 5.28
N LEU A 38 10.42 2.02 6.40
CA LEU A 38 10.93 3.40 6.44
C LEU A 38 12.39 3.48 5.96
N TRP A 39 12.66 2.85 4.81
CA TRP A 39 13.91 2.77 4.06
C TRP A 39 15.10 2.12 4.76
N ASN A 40 15.51 2.63 5.91
CA ASN A 40 16.56 2.00 6.71
C ASN A 40 15.91 0.97 7.65
N ALA A 41 16.00 -0.30 7.28
CA ALA A 41 15.38 -1.38 8.04
C ALA A 41 15.87 -1.46 9.51
N ASP A 42 17.11 -1.07 9.80
CA ASP A 42 17.61 -1.08 11.18
C ASP A 42 16.97 0.03 12.03
N ASP A 43 16.77 1.22 11.44
CA ASP A 43 16.05 2.33 12.08
C ASP A 43 14.56 1.99 12.22
N ASP A 44 13.94 1.46 11.17
CA ASP A 44 12.53 1.05 11.10
C ASP A 44 12.13 0.16 12.27
N MET A 45 12.96 -0.85 12.59
CA MET A 45 12.64 -1.84 13.62
C MET A 45 13.07 -1.46 15.05
N LYS A 46 13.76 -0.33 15.26
CA LYS A 46 14.33 0.04 16.58
C LYS A 46 13.96 1.44 17.04
N ASN A 47 13.85 2.40 16.13
CA ASN A 47 13.89 3.81 16.47
C ASN A 47 12.49 4.47 16.51
N PHE A 48 11.53 3.76 17.10
CA PHE A 48 10.11 4.15 17.14
C PHE A 48 9.87 5.54 17.74
N GLN A 49 10.73 5.98 18.66
CA GLN A 49 10.68 7.31 19.26
C GLN A 49 10.73 8.45 18.21
N ARG A 50 11.41 8.22 17.07
CA ARG A 50 11.49 9.15 15.94
C ARG A 50 10.56 8.70 14.82
N ASN A 51 10.73 7.46 14.36
CA ASN A 51 10.25 7.06 13.04
C ASN A 51 8.71 7.01 12.94
N LEU A 52 8.00 6.80 14.07
CA LEU A 52 6.53 6.89 14.16
C LEU A 52 5.98 8.29 13.88
N SER A 53 6.82 9.33 13.80
CA SER A 53 6.41 10.70 13.46
C SER A 53 6.86 11.14 12.07
N THR A 54 7.44 10.25 11.26
CA THR A 54 8.10 10.62 9.99
C THR A 54 7.43 10.10 8.72
N GLY A 55 6.50 9.13 8.85
CA GLY A 55 5.74 8.59 7.74
C GLY A 55 5.07 9.66 6.89
N GLU A 56 5.43 9.76 5.61
CA GLU A 56 4.84 10.71 4.67
C GLU A 56 4.46 10.03 3.36
N VAL A 57 3.25 10.34 2.89
CA VAL A 57 2.69 9.79 1.65
C VAL A 57 2.02 10.87 0.80
N GLU A 58 1.79 10.55 -0.46
CA GLU A 58 0.97 11.32 -1.39
C GLU A 58 0.16 10.35 -2.25
N VAL A 59 -1.03 10.78 -2.67
CA VAL A 59 -1.89 9.98 -3.55
C VAL A 59 -2.30 10.84 -4.74
N GLN A 60 -2.06 10.33 -5.94
CA GLN A 60 -2.46 10.95 -7.20
C GLN A 60 -3.09 9.89 -8.10
N ASP A 61 -4.37 10.07 -8.43
CA ASP A 61 -5.16 9.12 -9.20
C ASP A 61 -5.05 7.69 -8.61
N SER A 62 -4.46 6.76 -9.36
CA SER A 62 -4.25 5.37 -8.97
C SER A 62 -2.83 5.09 -8.48
N THR A 63 -2.12 6.10 -8.01
CA THR A 63 -0.73 6.00 -7.57
C THR A 63 -0.55 6.53 -6.16
N ILE A 64 0.02 5.69 -5.30
CA ILE A 64 0.41 6.02 -3.93
C ILE A 64 1.93 6.17 -3.89
N TYR A 65 2.39 7.28 -3.35
CA TYR A 65 3.80 7.61 -3.17
C TYR A 65 4.16 7.48 -1.71
N HIS A 66 5.21 6.71 -1.40
CA HIS A 66 5.84 6.69 -0.08
C HIS A 66 7.09 7.56 -0.11
N LYS A 67 7.06 8.66 0.63
CA LYS A 67 8.06 9.75 0.55
C LYS A 67 8.62 10.16 1.92
N THR A 68 8.58 9.26 2.89
CA THR A 68 9.19 9.45 4.21
C THR A 68 10.64 9.93 4.08
N GLU A 69 10.97 11.03 4.76
CA GLU A 69 12.26 11.75 4.73
C GLU A 69 12.68 12.35 3.37
N TYR A 70 11.84 12.32 2.32
CA TYR A 70 12.11 13.00 1.05
C TYR A 70 12.14 14.53 1.20
N ARG A 71 11.42 15.06 2.18
CA ARG A 71 11.51 16.48 2.60
C ARG A 71 12.92 16.87 3.06
N GLU A 72 13.73 15.92 3.52
CA GLU A 72 15.01 16.19 4.18
C GLU A 72 16.20 15.78 3.30
N ARG A 73 16.75 14.59 3.54
CA ARG A 73 18.04 14.13 2.99
C ARG A 73 17.88 13.10 1.89
N ARG A 74 16.69 12.49 1.76
CA ARG A 74 16.45 11.48 0.73
C ARG A 74 16.13 12.16 -0.59
N ASN A 75 16.75 11.65 -1.64
CA ASN A 75 16.50 12.02 -3.03
C ASN A 75 15.70 10.94 -3.77
N HIS A 76 15.07 10.02 -3.05
CA HIS A 76 14.31 8.88 -3.58
C HIS A 76 12.99 8.71 -2.81
N TYR A 77 12.01 8.13 -3.50
CA TYR A 77 10.70 7.74 -2.98
C TYR A 77 10.28 6.43 -3.66
N ALA A 78 9.25 5.76 -3.13
CA ALA A 78 8.66 4.56 -3.73
C ALA A 78 7.27 4.88 -4.28
N ILE A 79 6.86 4.13 -5.29
CA ILE A 79 5.53 4.21 -5.89
C ILE A 79 4.86 2.85 -5.84
N TYR A 80 3.57 2.85 -5.59
CA TYR A 80 2.68 1.72 -5.83
C TYR A 80 1.50 2.21 -6.66
N SER A 81 1.30 1.59 -7.82
CA SER A 81 0.35 2.07 -8.82
C SER A 81 -0.37 0.91 -9.48
N VAL A 82 -1.59 1.15 -9.93
CA VAL A 82 -2.36 0.21 -10.74
C VAL A 82 -2.80 0.86 -12.05
N ASN A 83 -2.79 0.10 -13.13
CA ASN A 83 -3.04 0.56 -14.50
C ASN A 83 -4.53 0.79 -14.83
N THR A 84 -5.38 0.98 -13.82
CA THR A 84 -6.81 1.26 -13.96
C THR A 84 -7.23 2.28 -12.91
N LYS A 85 -8.39 2.91 -13.11
CA LYS A 85 -9.00 3.76 -12.07
C LYS A 85 -9.34 2.92 -10.84
N ILE A 86 -9.03 3.46 -9.66
CA ILE A 86 -9.35 2.85 -8.36
C ILE A 86 -10.68 3.37 -7.81
N ASP A 87 -11.34 2.55 -6.98
CA ASP A 87 -12.58 2.92 -6.29
C ASP A 87 -12.32 3.55 -4.91
N GLY A 88 -11.14 3.28 -4.33
CA GLY A 88 -10.67 3.85 -3.07
C GLY A 88 -9.20 3.51 -2.84
N PHE A 89 -8.64 3.99 -1.74
CA PHE A 89 -7.29 3.66 -1.32
C PHE A 89 -7.15 3.65 0.19
N ASP A 90 -6.05 3.10 0.70
CA ASP A 90 -5.60 3.32 2.06
C ASP A 90 -4.08 3.44 2.10
N THR A 91 -3.61 4.37 2.94
CA THR A 91 -2.19 4.59 3.18
C THR A 91 -1.79 4.42 4.64
N SER A 92 -2.77 4.30 5.56
CA SER A 92 -2.53 3.98 6.98
C SER A 92 -2.81 2.50 7.25
N ARG A 93 -1.82 1.78 7.79
CA ARG A 93 -1.98 0.37 8.17
C ARG A 93 -3.12 0.18 9.16
N ASP A 94 -3.21 1.04 10.17
CA ASP A 94 -4.19 0.92 11.25
C ASP A 94 -5.61 1.17 10.74
N ALA A 95 -5.81 2.07 9.77
CA ALA A 95 -7.10 2.31 9.15
C ALA A 95 -7.55 1.16 8.24
N PHE A 96 -6.60 0.55 7.51
CA PHE A 96 -6.90 -0.56 6.61
C PHE A 96 -7.15 -1.88 7.37
N LEU A 97 -6.28 -2.20 8.34
CA LEU A 97 -6.40 -3.42 9.12
C LEU A 97 -7.49 -3.31 10.19
N GLY A 98 -7.61 -2.16 10.87
CA GLY A 98 -8.44 -1.99 12.05
C GLY A 98 -7.71 -2.38 13.34
N ALA A 99 -8.16 -1.81 14.47
CA ALA A 99 -7.53 -2.06 15.76
C ALA A 99 -7.62 -3.54 16.16
N TYR A 100 -6.51 -4.09 16.65
CA TYR A 100 -6.40 -5.50 17.10
C TYR A 100 -6.62 -6.55 16.00
N ARG A 101 -6.45 -6.19 14.72
CA ARG A 101 -6.58 -7.08 13.57
C ARG A 101 -5.24 -7.29 12.86
N GLY A 102 -5.15 -8.36 12.07
CA GLY A 102 -3.98 -8.72 11.29
C GLY A 102 -4.25 -8.66 9.78
N ALA A 103 -3.21 -8.91 8.98
CA ALA A 103 -3.30 -8.96 7.52
C ALA A 103 -4.20 -10.12 7.01
N ASP A 104 -4.50 -11.09 7.87
CA ASP A 104 -5.46 -12.17 7.62
C ASP A 104 -6.94 -11.73 7.72
N SER A 105 -7.22 -10.61 8.41
CA SER A 105 -8.57 -10.11 8.66
C SER A 105 -8.72 -8.57 8.61
N PRO A 106 -8.30 -7.91 7.51
CA PRO A 106 -8.39 -6.45 7.40
C PRO A 106 -9.84 -5.95 7.43
N GLU A 107 -10.12 -4.96 8.27
CA GLU A 107 -11.44 -4.35 8.42
C GLU A 107 -11.94 -3.71 7.11
N ALA A 108 -11.06 -3.06 6.32
CA ALA A 108 -11.44 -2.47 5.03
C ALA A 108 -11.94 -3.52 4.02
N VAL A 109 -11.28 -4.68 3.99
CA VAL A 109 -11.65 -5.80 3.10
C VAL A 109 -12.97 -6.41 3.53
N GLU A 110 -13.16 -6.64 4.83
CA GLU A 110 -14.42 -7.15 5.41
C GLU A 110 -15.61 -6.21 5.11
N ASN A 111 -15.38 -4.90 5.23
CA ASN A 111 -16.36 -3.87 4.93
C ASN A 111 -16.58 -3.64 3.42
N GLY A 112 -15.77 -4.28 2.57
CA GLY A 112 -15.89 -4.21 1.11
C GLY A 112 -15.50 -2.87 0.50
N LYS A 113 -14.80 -1.99 1.24
CA LYS A 113 -14.31 -0.69 0.74
C LYS A 113 -13.13 -0.16 1.56
N CYS A 114 -12.20 0.50 0.88
CA CYS A 114 -11.12 1.26 1.51
C CYS A 114 -11.66 2.51 2.24
N THR A 115 -10.89 3.01 3.20
CA THR A 115 -11.28 4.16 4.04
C THR A 115 -10.80 5.51 3.49
N ASN A 116 -10.00 5.51 2.43
CA ASN A 116 -9.32 6.70 1.87
C ASN A 116 -8.40 7.37 2.90
N SER A 117 -7.74 6.55 3.73
CA SER A 117 -6.85 7.05 4.78
C SER A 117 -5.60 7.71 4.20
N MET A 118 -5.21 8.82 4.82
CA MET A 118 -3.95 9.53 4.56
C MET A 118 -3.03 9.39 5.77
N ALA A 119 -1.93 8.64 5.63
CA ALA A 119 -0.96 8.45 6.70
C ALA A 119 -0.21 9.75 7.03
N SER A 120 0.04 9.94 8.31
CA SER A 120 0.89 10.99 8.87
C SER A 120 1.62 10.39 10.07
N GLY A 121 2.87 9.98 9.89
CA GLY A 121 3.58 9.14 10.84
C GLY A 121 3.13 7.67 10.79
N TRP A 122 3.31 6.97 11.91
CA TRP A 122 2.97 5.56 12.12
C TRP A 122 3.54 4.63 11.04
N SER A 123 2.73 3.69 10.55
CA SER A 123 3.12 2.68 9.57
C SER A 123 2.39 2.93 8.24
N PRO A 124 3.05 3.56 7.26
CA PRO A 124 2.50 3.74 5.93
C PRO A 124 2.34 2.40 5.19
N ILE A 125 1.25 2.27 4.45
CA ILE A 125 0.99 1.19 3.48
C ILE A 125 0.65 1.79 2.12
N ALA A 126 0.47 0.94 1.12
CA ALA A 126 -0.27 1.29 -0.08
C ALA A 126 -1.29 0.19 -0.38
N SER A 127 -2.56 0.58 -0.40
CA SER A 127 -3.69 -0.26 -0.78
C SER A 127 -4.61 0.52 -1.72
N HIS A 128 -5.04 -0.14 -2.79
CA HIS A 128 -6.15 0.26 -3.65
C HIS A 128 -7.29 -0.72 -3.42
#